data_AF-A0A962J4N2-F1
#
_entry.id   AF-A0A962J4N2-F1
#
_cell.length_a   1.000
_cell.length_b   1.000
_cell.length_c   1.000
_cell.angle_alpha   90.00
_cell.angle_beta   90.00
_cell.angle_gamma   90.00
#
_symmetry.space_group_name_H-M   'P 1'
#
loop_
_entity.id
_entity.type
_entity.pdbx_description
1 polymer ?
#
loop_
_entity_poly.entity_id
_entity_poly.type
_entity_poly.pdbx_seq_one_letter_code
_entity_poly.pdbx_strand_id
1 'polypeptide(L)'
;MLSEYDLAALTNRLQIPLVAQDVLKGREKLDDEMQVCLHEILSNFQPDSALLAIAISARKIAAHFQHLDANMVIMKMECDRFIAEYAELWLRNAQARPIDNNLVFETLINLPEDLEVLSDSLLIAADLLQNRSKAASKLCEILAMQAQNHAIIAEKFAEIMETEKESRNKINAANDDMRIPHPVIIRATYTDNIIPFPARTRKTAA
;
A
#
# COMPACT_ATOMS: atom_id res chain seq x y z
N MET A 1 -7.37 5.39 17.39
CA MET A 1 -6.17 6.21 17.10
C MET A 1 -4.96 5.34 17.30
N LEU A 2 -4.07 5.26 16.31
CA LEU A 2 -2.77 4.58 16.46
C LEU A 2 -1.90 5.32 17.47
N SER A 3 -1.08 4.59 18.21
CA SER A 3 -0.07 5.22 19.07
C SER A 3 1.04 5.84 18.22
N GLU A 4 1.75 6.83 18.78
CA GLU A 4 2.94 7.41 18.12
C GLU A 4 4.00 6.34 17.85
N TYR A 5 4.08 5.32 18.71
CA TYR A 5 4.95 4.16 18.55
C TYR A 5 4.59 3.35 17.31
N ASP A 6 3.31 3.07 17.08
CA ASP A 6 2.83 2.30 15.93
C ASP A 6 3.09 3.04 14.61
N LEU A 7 2.88 4.36 14.61
CA LEU A 7 3.17 5.21 13.46
C LEU A 7 4.68 5.26 13.15
N ALA A 8 5.53 5.30 14.18
CA ALA A 8 6.97 5.23 14.00
C ALA A 8 7.40 3.85 13.46
N ALA A 9 6.80 2.77 13.95
CA ALA A 9 7.03 1.42 13.45
C ALA A 9 6.66 1.27 11.97
N LEU A 10 5.52 1.81 11.55
CA LEU A 10 5.09 1.86 10.14
C LEU A 10 6.07 2.63 9.28
N THR A 11 6.44 3.83 9.72
CA THR A 11 7.35 4.71 8.99
C THR A 11 8.72 4.05 8.77
N ASN A 12 9.23 3.34 9.78
CA ASN A 12 10.49 2.60 9.68
C ASN A 12 10.41 1.38 8.75
N ARG A 13 9.27 0.70 8.69
CA ARG A 13 9.09 -0.46 7.82
C ARG A 13 8.86 -0.09 6.35
N LEU A 14 8.12 0.99 6.11
CA LEU A 14 7.75 1.41 4.76
C LEU A 14 8.79 2.32 4.09
N GLN A 15 9.70 2.93 4.86
CA GLN A 15 10.88 3.72 4.45
C GLN A 15 10.59 5.00 3.62
N ILE A 16 9.70 4.96 2.63
CA ILE A 16 9.28 6.08 1.79
C ILE A 16 8.88 7.32 2.61
N PRO A 17 8.14 7.22 3.74
CA PRO A 17 7.79 8.42 4.49
C PRO A 17 8.97 9.09 5.19
N LEU A 18 10.10 8.40 5.39
CA LEU A 18 11.34 9.00 5.86
C LEU A 18 12.02 9.78 4.74
N VAL A 19 12.13 9.18 3.55
CA VAL A 19 12.70 9.84 2.36
C VAL A 19 11.91 11.10 2.03
N ALA A 20 10.58 11.02 2.00
CA ALA A 20 9.70 12.18 1.82
C ALA A 20 9.98 13.28 2.85
N GLN A 21 10.20 12.91 4.11
CA GLN A 21 10.52 13.88 5.17
C GLN A 21 11.88 14.56 4.97
N ASP A 22 12.90 13.81 4.54
CA ASP A 22 14.24 14.34 4.34
C ASP A 22 14.30 15.24 3.09
N VAL A 23 13.55 14.92 2.03
CA VAL A 23 13.34 15.81 0.87
C VAL A 23 12.66 17.11 1.30
N LEU A 24 11.58 17.05 2.09
CA LEU A 24 10.86 18.24 2.57
C LEU A 24 11.74 19.14 3.47
N LYS A 25 12.66 18.53 4.24
CA LYS A 25 13.61 19.26 5.09
C LYS A 25 14.84 19.76 4.32
N GLY A 26 14.95 19.48 3.02
CA GLY A 26 16.10 19.84 2.20
C GLY A 26 17.39 19.10 2.57
N ARG A 27 17.29 17.96 3.25
CA ARG A 27 18.43 17.12 3.61
C ARG A 27 18.89 16.26 2.45
N GLU A 28 17.94 15.85 1.61
CA GLU A 28 18.18 15.13 0.37
C GLU A 28 17.60 15.90 -0.82
N LYS A 29 18.26 15.77 -1.97
CA LYS A 29 17.75 16.31 -3.23
C LYS A 29 16.97 15.23 -3.95
N LEU A 30 15.83 15.62 -4.52
CA LEU A 30 15.04 14.76 -5.39
C LEU A 30 15.58 14.87 -6.83
N ASP A 31 16.74 14.27 -7.08
CA ASP A 31 17.31 14.13 -8.42
C ASP A 31 16.68 12.97 -9.19
N ASP A 32 17.03 12.80 -10.46
CA ASP A 32 16.39 11.80 -11.32
C ASP A 32 16.65 10.36 -10.84
N GLU A 33 17.82 10.10 -10.24
CA GLU A 33 18.15 8.79 -9.65
C GLU A 33 17.24 8.47 -8.46
N MET A 34 17.07 9.43 -7.53
CA MET A 34 16.15 9.28 -6.40
C MET A 34 14.70 9.11 -6.87
N GLN A 35 14.27 9.82 -7.91
CA GLN A 35 12.92 9.68 -8.47
C GLN A 35 12.68 8.26 -9.01
N VAL A 36 13.64 7.70 -9.75
CA VAL A 36 13.58 6.32 -10.25
C VAL A 36 13.56 5.32 -9.10
N CYS A 37 14.41 5.51 -8.09
CA CYS A 37 14.46 4.64 -6.91
C CYS A 37 13.12 4.64 -6.14
N LEU A 38 12.50 5.81 -5.96
CA LEU A 38 11.18 5.92 -5.32
C LEU A 38 10.10 5.17 -6.11
N HIS A 39 10.10 5.28 -7.44
CA HIS A 39 9.20 4.51 -8.28
C HIS A 39 9.42 3.01 -8.13
N GLU A 40 10.67 2.55 -8.13
CA GLU A 40 11.01 1.14 -7.98
C GLU A 40 10.57 0.59 -6.63
N ILE A 41 10.90 1.27 -5.52
CA ILE A 41 10.52 0.83 -4.18
C ILE A 41 8.99 0.76 -4.05
N LEU A 42 8.27 1.81 -4.47
CA LEU A 42 6.81 1.84 -4.38
C LEU A 42 6.16 0.78 -5.26
N SER A 43 6.71 0.50 -6.45
CA SER A 43 6.18 -0.53 -7.35
C SER A 43 6.30 -1.95 -6.78
N ASN A 44 7.28 -2.19 -5.90
CA ASN A 44 7.50 -3.47 -5.23
C ASN A 44 6.59 -3.70 -4.01
N PHE A 45 5.82 -2.70 -3.58
CA PHE A 45 4.88 -2.86 -2.48
C PHE A 45 3.62 -3.58 -2.89
N GLN A 46 2.98 -4.23 -1.92
CA GLN A 46 1.57 -4.62 -2.07
C GLN A 46 0.69 -3.36 -1.99
N PRO A 47 -0.49 -3.35 -2.62
CA PRO A 47 -1.34 -2.15 -2.69
C PRO A 47 -1.69 -1.54 -1.32
N ASP A 48 -1.88 -2.36 -0.28
CA ASP A 48 -2.17 -1.91 1.09
C ASP A 48 -0.97 -1.20 1.73
N SER A 49 0.22 -1.75 1.52
CA SER A 49 1.49 -1.21 1.97
C SER A 49 1.83 0.07 1.21
N ALA A 50 1.53 0.11 -0.08
CA ALA A 50 1.67 1.28 -0.93
C ALA A 50 0.73 2.40 -0.47
N LEU A 51 -0.56 2.12 -0.23
CA LEU A 51 -1.51 3.10 0.30
C LEU A 51 -0.98 3.72 1.60
N LEU A 52 -0.53 2.90 2.56
CA LEU A 52 0.01 3.41 3.83
C LEU A 52 1.29 4.23 3.63
N ALA A 53 2.21 3.78 2.79
CA ALA A 53 3.45 4.49 2.51
C ALA A 53 3.16 5.86 1.88
N ILE A 54 2.23 5.89 0.92
CA ILE A 54 1.81 7.10 0.21
C ILE A 54 1.05 8.02 1.17
N ALA A 55 0.07 7.53 1.92
CA ALA A 55 -0.74 8.32 2.85
C ALA A 55 0.11 8.96 3.96
N ILE A 56 1.06 8.23 4.56
CA ILE A 56 1.95 8.80 5.58
C ILE A 56 2.86 9.89 4.97
N SER A 57 3.33 9.69 3.74
CA SER A 57 4.16 10.65 3.01
C SER A 57 3.36 11.90 2.64
N ALA A 58 2.19 11.72 2.03
CA ALA A 58 1.24 12.77 1.67
C ALA A 58 0.81 13.58 2.89
N ARG A 59 0.54 12.94 4.03
CA ARG A 59 0.24 13.63 5.29
C ARG A 59 1.39 14.54 5.74
N LYS A 60 2.65 14.10 5.61
CA LYS A 60 3.82 14.92 5.96
C LYS A 60 3.94 16.13 5.03
N ILE A 61 3.71 15.95 3.73
CA ILE A 61 3.69 17.04 2.73
C ILE A 61 2.58 18.03 3.09
N ALA A 62 1.35 17.53 3.29
CA ALA A 62 0.18 18.30 3.67
C ALA A 62 0.42 19.13 4.93
N ALA A 63 0.97 18.52 5.99
CA ALA A 63 1.28 19.21 7.23
C ALA A 63 2.36 20.28 7.06
N HIS A 64 3.36 20.05 6.21
CA HIS A 64 4.42 21.02 5.92
C HIS A 64 3.88 22.26 5.20
N PHE A 65 2.91 22.07 4.30
CA PHE A 65 2.34 23.11 3.46
C PHE A 65 0.90 23.52 3.84
N GLN A 66 0.42 23.15 5.04
CA GLN A 66 -0.97 23.35 5.47
C GLN A 66 -1.44 24.81 5.47
N HIS A 67 -0.51 25.77 5.48
CA HIS A 67 -0.79 27.20 5.49
C HIS A 67 -0.98 27.78 4.09
N LEU A 68 -0.72 27.02 3.04
CA LEU A 68 -0.78 27.50 1.66
C LEU A 68 -2.20 27.49 1.09
N ASP A 69 -2.97 26.42 1.34
CA ASP A 69 -4.28 26.22 0.73
C ASP A 69 -5.15 25.24 1.54
N ALA A 70 -6.47 25.40 1.48
CA ALA A 70 -7.42 24.52 2.16
C ALA A 70 -7.31 23.05 1.69
N ASN A 71 -6.93 22.82 0.43
CA ASN A 71 -6.73 21.48 -0.11
C ASN A 71 -5.62 20.71 0.64
N MET A 72 -4.61 21.38 1.19
CA MET A 72 -3.59 20.73 2.03
C MET A 72 -4.19 20.22 3.33
N VAL A 73 -5.14 20.96 3.93
CA VAL A 73 -5.83 20.52 5.14
C VAL A 73 -6.73 19.31 4.84
N ILE A 74 -7.46 19.35 3.72
CA ILE A 74 -8.33 18.25 3.27
C ILE A 74 -7.49 16.99 3.00
N MET A 75 -6.40 17.11 2.22
CA MET A 75 -5.51 15.99 1.93
C MET A 75 -4.96 15.38 3.22
N LYS A 76 -4.59 16.20 4.21
CA LYS A 76 -4.14 15.71 5.52
C LYS A 76 -5.22 14.89 6.23
N MET A 77 -6.46 15.37 6.21
CA MET A 77 -7.60 14.70 6.85
C MET A 77 -7.89 13.34 6.19
N GLU A 78 -7.89 13.27 4.86
CA GLU A 78 -8.05 12.00 4.15
C GLU A 78 -6.89 11.04 4.46
N CYS A 79 -5.65 11.54 4.48
CA CYS A 79 -4.51 10.70 4.86
C CYS A 79 -4.64 10.16 6.30
N ASP A 80 -5.13 10.97 7.24
CA ASP A 80 -5.39 10.53 8.60
C ASP A 80 -6.51 9.47 8.67
N ARG A 81 -7.55 9.59 7.82
CA ARG A 81 -8.59 8.56 7.66
C ARG A 81 -7.99 7.24 7.16
N PHE A 82 -7.25 7.26 6.05
CA PHE A 82 -6.62 6.06 5.49
C PHE A 82 -5.68 5.39 6.51
N ILE A 83 -4.86 6.16 7.20
CA ILE A 83 -3.96 5.62 8.22
C ILE A 83 -4.78 4.97 9.34
N ALA A 84 -5.85 5.60 9.81
CA ALA A 84 -6.69 5.03 10.87
C ALA A 84 -7.37 3.71 10.45
N GLU A 85 -7.74 3.59 9.18
CA GLU A 85 -8.47 2.46 8.62
C GLU A 85 -7.56 1.25 8.33
N TYR A 86 -6.42 1.47 7.67
CA TYR A 86 -5.58 0.39 7.16
C TYR A 86 -4.42 0.00 8.08
N ALA A 87 -3.91 0.92 8.90
CA ALA A 87 -2.64 0.72 9.58
C ALA A 87 -2.69 -0.33 10.70
N GLU A 88 -3.79 -0.41 11.45
CA GLU A 88 -3.92 -1.40 12.53
C GLU A 88 -3.95 -2.82 11.96
N LEU A 89 -4.73 -3.03 10.90
CA LEU A 89 -4.83 -4.32 10.20
C LEU A 89 -3.46 -4.72 9.64
N TRP A 90 -2.78 -3.78 8.99
CA TRP A 90 -1.44 -3.99 8.44
C TRP A 90 -0.42 -4.36 9.52
N LEU A 91 -0.42 -3.65 10.65
CA LEU A 91 0.51 -3.93 11.76
C LEU A 91 0.26 -5.30 12.39
N ARG A 92 -1.00 -5.73 12.53
CA ARG A 92 -1.34 -7.08 13.00
C ARG A 92 -0.82 -8.14 12.02
N ASN A 93 -0.93 -7.89 10.71
CA ASN A 93 -0.45 -8.79 9.67
C ASN A 93 1.07 -8.90 9.70
N ALA A 94 1.74 -7.76 9.75
CA ALA A 94 3.19 -7.68 9.79
C ALA A 94 3.81 -8.16 11.13
N GLN A 95 2.99 -8.57 12.10
CA GLN A 95 3.38 -9.27 13.33
C GLN A 95 3.03 -10.77 13.30
N ALA A 96 2.63 -11.31 12.14
CA ALA A 96 2.20 -12.69 11.94
C ALA A 96 1.10 -13.14 12.91
N ARG A 97 0.23 -12.21 13.34
CA ARG A 97 -0.94 -12.54 14.16
C ARG A 97 -2.02 -13.12 13.25
N PRO A 98 -2.78 -14.13 13.70
CA PRO A 98 -3.90 -14.64 12.92
C PRO A 98 -4.90 -13.51 12.67
N ILE A 99 -5.29 -13.32 11.40
CA ILE A 99 -6.28 -12.34 10.98
C ILE A 99 -7.49 -13.07 10.42
N ASP A 100 -8.67 -12.53 10.68
CA ASP A 100 -9.89 -12.96 10.02
C ASP A 100 -9.83 -12.56 8.53
N ASN A 101 -9.80 -13.56 7.65
CA ASN A 101 -9.74 -13.35 6.20
C ASN A 101 -10.96 -12.58 5.67
N ASN A 102 -12.12 -12.65 6.34
CA ASN A 102 -13.29 -11.88 5.94
C ASN A 102 -13.10 -10.40 6.23
N LEU A 103 -12.52 -10.06 7.38
CA LEU A 103 -12.20 -8.67 7.74
C LEU A 103 -11.14 -8.07 6.82
N VAL A 104 -10.14 -8.86 6.43
CA VAL A 104 -9.13 -8.45 5.43
C VAL A 104 -9.81 -8.15 4.09
N PHE A 105 -10.68 -9.03 3.63
CA PHE A 105 -11.40 -8.84 2.37
C PHE A 105 -12.30 -7.59 2.39
N GLU A 106 -13.07 -7.41 3.46
CA GLU A 106 -13.94 -6.23 3.63
C GLU A 106 -13.17 -4.92 3.67
N THR A 107 -11.93 -4.93 4.16
CA THR A 107 -11.08 -3.73 4.17
C THR A 107 -10.42 -3.51 2.81
N LEU A 108 -10.01 -4.56 2.12
CA LEU A 108 -9.29 -4.45 0.84
C LEU A 108 -10.21 -4.14 -0.35
N ILE A 109 -11.53 -4.31 -0.22
CA ILE A 109 -12.47 -4.01 -1.32
C ILE A 109 -12.55 -2.51 -1.65
N ASN A 110 -12.34 -1.64 -0.65
CA ASN A 110 -12.36 -0.18 -0.82
C ASN A 110 -11.00 0.39 -1.24
N LEU A 111 -9.95 -0.45 -1.21
CA LEU A 111 -8.57 -0.03 -1.45
C LEU A 111 -8.35 0.65 -2.81
N PRO A 112 -8.96 0.19 -3.94
CA PRO A 112 -8.81 0.86 -5.23
C PRO A 112 -9.33 2.30 -5.18
N GLU A 113 -10.54 2.50 -4.66
CA GLU A 113 -11.18 3.82 -4.55
C GLU A 113 -10.38 4.76 -3.65
N ASP A 114 -9.91 4.27 -2.50
CA ASP A 114 -9.09 5.07 -1.59
C ASP A 114 -7.74 5.49 -2.22
N LEU A 115 -7.14 4.63 -3.04
CA LEU A 115 -5.92 4.97 -3.79
C LEU A 115 -6.18 6.00 -4.90
N GLU A 116 -7.33 5.94 -5.58
CA GLU A 116 -7.74 6.94 -6.57
C GLU A 116 -7.95 8.32 -5.91
N VAL A 117 -8.72 8.37 -4.82
CA VAL A 117 -8.97 9.60 -4.06
C VAL A 117 -7.65 10.23 -3.57
N LEU A 118 -6.72 9.41 -3.10
CA LEU A 118 -5.41 9.87 -2.67
C LEU A 118 -4.57 10.40 -3.85
N SER A 119 -4.64 9.74 -5.00
CA SER A 119 -3.96 10.20 -6.22
C SER A 119 -4.44 11.58 -6.66
N ASP A 120 -5.76 11.78 -6.73
CA ASP A 120 -6.36 13.05 -7.13
C ASP A 120 -5.94 14.18 -6.19
N SER A 121 -5.98 13.92 -4.88
CA SER A 121 -5.53 14.87 -3.87
C SER A 121 -4.06 15.26 -4.04
N LEU A 122 -3.21 14.29 -4.38
CA LEU A 122 -1.78 14.51 -4.64
C LEU A 122 -1.52 15.28 -5.93
N LEU A 123 -2.29 15.07 -6.99
CA LEU A 123 -2.17 15.85 -8.23
C LEU A 123 -2.54 17.32 -8.01
N ILE A 124 -3.60 17.58 -7.23
CA ILE A 124 -3.95 18.94 -6.82
C ILE A 124 -2.81 19.57 -6.01
N ALA A 125 -2.25 18.82 -5.04
CA ALA A 125 -1.11 19.28 -4.26
C ALA A 125 0.13 19.56 -5.12
N ALA A 126 0.39 18.74 -6.15
CA ALA A 126 1.51 18.93 -7.07
C ALA A 126 1.40 20.27 -7.81
N ASP A 127 0.23 20.56 -8.40
CA ASP A 127 -0.01 21.82 -9.13
C ASP A 127 0.17 23.05 -8.22
N LEU A 128 -0.40 23.01 -7.01
CA LEU A 128 -0.25 24.06 -6.00
C LEU A 128 1.22 24.30 -5.61
N LEU A 129 2.02 23.23 -5.55
CA LEU A 129 3.41 23.29 -5.09
C LEU A 129 4.42 23.59 -6.20
N GLN A 130 4.03 23.52 -7.47
CA GLN A 130 4.94 23.67 -8.62
C GLN A 130 5.82 24.93 -8.54
N ASN A 131 5.24 26.04 -8.09
CA ASN A 131 5.91 27.34 -7.95
C ASN A 131 6.48 27.61 -6.55
N ARG A 132 6.25 26.71 -5.58
CA ARG A 132 6.67 26.87 -4.18
C ARG A 132 7.84 25.95 -3.83
N SER A 133 7.75 24.69 -4.23
CA SER A 133 8.79 23.69 -4.04
C SER A 133 8.71 22.66 -5.16
N LYS A 134 9.61 22.78 -6.14
CA LYS A 134 9.70 21.82 -7.26
C LYS A 134 9.90 20.38 -6.77
N ALA A 135 10.69 20.20 -5.70
CA ALA A 135 10.91 18.88 -5.11
C ALA A 135 9.63 18.31 -4.49
N ALA A 136 8.87 19.11 -3.74
CA ALA A 136 7.61 18.64 -3.15
C ALA A 136 6.53 18.39 -4.21
N SER A 137 6.45 19.25 -5.23
CA SER A 137 5.59 19.05 -6.41
C SER A 137 5.91 17.72 -7.08
N LYS A 138 7.19 17.46 -7.37
CA LYS A 138 7.61 16.24 -8.05
C LYS A 138 7.40 14.99 -7.20
N LEU A 139 7.62 15.09 -5.88
CA LEU A 139 7.29 14.01 -4.95
C LEU A 139 5.79 13.70 -4.96
N CYS A 140 4.91 14.70 -5.00
CA CYS A 140 3.46 14.49 -5.13
C CYS A 140 3.10 13.76 -6.43
N GLU A 141 3.71 14.13 -7.56
CA GLU A 141 3.49 13.45 -8.85
C GLU A 141 3.88 11.97 -8.80
N ILE A 142 5.03 11.65 -8.19
CA ILE A 142 5.51 10.26 -8.05
C ILE A 142 4.52 9.46 -7.21
N LEU A 143 4.13 10.00 -6.06
CA LEU A 143 3.18 9.38 -5.15
C LEU A 143 1.81 9.18 -5.82
N ALA A 144 1.33 10.18 -6.59
CA ALA A 144 0.06 10.10 -7.31
C ALA A 144 0.07 9.01 -8.39
N MET A 145 1.15 8.93 -9.18
CA MET A 145 1.32 7.90 -10.20
C MET A 145 1.35 6.50 -9.59
N GLN A 146 2.04 6.34 -8.47
CA GLN A 146 2.09 5.05 -7.77
C GLN A 146 0.74 4.70 -7.15
N ALA A 147 -0.01 5.67 -6.63
CA ALA A 147 -1.36 5.45 -6.15
C ALA A 147 -2.29 4.93 -7.27
N GLN A 148 -2.24 5.55 -8.47
CA GLN A 148 -2.98 5.07 -9.65
C GLN A 148 -2.60 3.65 -10.06
N ASN A 149 -1.30 3.36 -10.13
CA ASN A 149 -0.83 2.02 -10.51
C ASN A 149 -1.31 0.96 -9.51
N HIS A 150 -1.23 1.25 -8.21
CA HIS A 150 -1.70 0.34 -7.17
C HIS A 150 -3.22 0.21 -7.12
N ALA A 151 -3.97 1.26 -7.49
CA ALA A 151 -5.43 1.17 -7.61
C ALA A 151 -5.83 0.11 -8.65
N ILE A 152 -5.18 0.14 -9.84
CA ILE A 152 -5.40 -0.85 -10.90
C ILE A 152 -5.04 -2.26 -10.42
N ILE A 153 -3.92 -2.41 -9.71
CA ILE A 153 -3.51 -3.71 -9.16
C ILE A 153 -4.54 -4.23 -8.14
N ALA A 154 -5.00 -3.35 -7.25
CA ALA A 154 -5.99 -3.67 -6.23
C ALA A 154 -7.35 -4.04 -6.83
N GLU A 155 -7.80 -3.32 -7.86
CA GLU A 155 -9.05 -3.61 -8.58
C GLU A 155 -9.00 -5.02 -9.19
N LYS A 156 -7.90 -5.34 -9.88
CA LYS A 156 -7.70 -6.68 -10.47
C LYS A 156 -7.64 -7.78 -9.40
N PHE A 157 -7.05 -7.50 -8.24
CA PHE A 157 -7.03 -8.44 -7.13
C PHE A 157 -8.44 -8.69 -6.57
N ALA A 158 -9.23 -7.63 -6.40
CA ALA A 158 -10.62 -7.73 -5.95
C ALA A 158 -11.49 -8.55 -6.93
N GLU A 159 -11.39 -8.29 -8.23
CA GLU A 159 -12.09 -9.05 -9.29
C GLU A 159 -11.78 -10.57 -9.23
N ILE A 160 -10.50 -10.92 -9.05
CA ILE A 160 -10.07 -12.33 -8.94
C ILE A 160 -10.66 -12.97 -7.68
N MET A 161 -10.61 -12.29 -6.55
CA MET A 161 -11.16 -12.80 -5.29
C MET A 161 -12.68 -13.02 -5.34
N GLU A 162 -13.42 -12.10 -5.97
CA GLU A 162 -14.86 -12.26 -6.17
C GLU A 162 -15.17 -13.47 -7.06
N THR A 163 -14.45 -13.61 -8.17
CA THR A 163 -14.60 -14.73 -9.10
C THR A 163 -14.32 -16.09 -8.41
N GLU A 164 -13.29 -16.15 -7.56
CA GLU A 164 -12.99 -17.34 -6.75
C GLU A 164 -14.10 -17.65 -5.74
N LYS A 165 -14.64 -16.62 -5.07
CA LYS A 165 -15.72 -16.77 -4.10
C LYS A 165 -16.99 -17.33 -4.76
N GLU A 166 -17.36 -16.80 -5.93
CA GLU A 166 -18.48 -17.33 -6.72
C GLU A 166 -18.25 -18.77 -7.16
N SER A 167 -17.03 -19.09 -7.60
CA SER A 167 -16.68 -20.44 -8.04
C SER A 167 -16.78 -21.45 -6.89
N ARG A 168 -16.30 -21.10 -5.69
CA ARG A 168 -16.46 -21.93 -4.48
C ARG A 168 -17.93 -22.11 -4.09
N ASN A 169 -18.73 -21.05 -4.17
CA ASN A 169 -20.15 -21.13 -3.87
C ASN A 169 -20.89 -22.05 -4.85
N LYS A 170 -20.56 -22.00 -6.15
CA LYS A 170 -21.11 -22.89 -7.18
C LYS A 170 -20.68 -24.35 -6.96
N ILE A 171 -19.43 -24.62 -6.58
CA ILE A 171 -18.94 -25.97 -6.25
C ILE A 171 -19.62 -26.51 -4.99
N ASN A 172 -19.77 -25.70 -3.95
CA ASN A 172 -20.43 -26.11 -2.71
C ASN A 172 -21.93 -26.37 -2.92
N ALA A 173 -22.60 -25.57 -3.76
CA ALA A 173 -24.00 -25.80 -4.15
C ALA A 173 -24.19 -27.06 -5.01
N ALA A 174 -23.20 -27.43 -5.83
CA ALA A 174 -23.22 -28.66 -6.63
C ALA A 174 -22.85 -29.92 -5.82
N ASN A 175 -22.09 -29.77 -4.73
CA ASN A 175 -21.63 -30.87 -3.87
C ASN A 175 -22.62 -31.23 -2.74
N ASP A 176 -23.74 -30.51 -2.59
CA ASP A 176 -24.80 -30.88 -1.64
C ASP A 176 -25.56 -32.15 -2.08
N ASP A 177 -25.35 -32.61 -3.33
CA ASP A 177 -25.92 -33.86 -3.87
C ASP A 177 -24.93 -35.05 -3.93
N MET A 178 -23.63 -34.87 -3.68
CA MET A 178 -22.66 -35.98 -3.70
C MET A 178 -21.51 -35.76 -2.72
N ARG A 179 -21.47 -36.61 -1.68
CA ARG A 179 -20.33 -36.74 -0.74
C ARG A 179 -19.07 -37.17 -1.50
N ILE A 180 -18.23 -36.23 -1.90
CA ILE A 180 -16.86 -36.49 -2.40
C ILE A 180 -15.84 -35.80 -1.49
N PRO A 181 -14.68 -36.42 -1.16
CA PRO A 181 -13.70 -35.87 -0.23
C PRO A 181 -13.05 -34.57 -0.74
N HIS A 182 -12.72 -33.70 0.21
CA HIS A 182 -12.23 -32.33 0.00
C HIS A 182 -11.09 -32.20 -1.03
N PRO A 183 -11.17 -31.24 -1.97
CA PRO A 183 -10.03 -30.87 -2.77
C PRO A 183 -9.04 -30.05 -1.92
N VAL A 184 -7.76 -30.29 -2.17
CA VAL A 184 -6.60 -29.67 -1.51
C VAL A 184 -6.75 -28.15 -1.52
N ILE A 185 -6.76 -27.55 -0.33
CA ILE A 185 -6.72 -26.10 -0.12
C ILE A 185 -5.38 -25.58 -0.67
N ILE A 186 -5.38 -25.04 -1.88
CA ILE A 186 -4.31 -24.13 -2.31
C ILE A 186 -4.56 -22.85 -1.52
N ARG A 187 -3.88 -22.71 -0.38
CA ARG A 187 -3.82 -21.42 0.33
C ARG A 187 -3.16 -20.45 -0.64
N ALA A 188 -3.88 -19.42 -1.08
CA ALA A 188 -3.26 -18.18 -1.52
C ALA A 188 -2.52 -17.63 -0.30
N THR A 189 -1.29 -18.09 -0.12
CA THR A 189 -0.41 -17.58 0.91
C THR A 189 -0.05 -16.16 0.50
N TYR A 190 -0.47 -15.19 1.31
CA TYR A 190 0.21 -13.89 1.43
C TYR A 190 1.66 -14.20 1.83
N THR A 191 2.51 -14.49 0.85
CA THR A 191 3.93 -14.72 1.07
C THR A 191 4.64 -13.39 1.06
N ASP A 192 5.27 -13.08 2.19
CA ASP A 192 6.43 -12.19 2.27
C ASP A 192 7.28 -12.30 1.01
N ASN A 193 7.69 -11.14 0.49
CA ASN A 193 8.48 -10.95 -0.73
C ASN A 193 9.91 -11.54 -0.67
N ILE A 194 10.07 -12.84 -0.40
CA ILE A 194 11.35 -13.55 -0.48
C ILE A 194 11.13 -14.89 -1.18
N ILE A 195 11.57 -15.00 -2.43
CA ILE A 195 11.77 -16.28 -3.10
C ILE A 195 13.16 -16.78 -2.69
N PRO A 196 13.31 -17.85 -1.87
CA PRO A 196 14.62 -18.48 -1.71
C PRO A 196 14.98 -19.21 -3.01
N PHE A 197 16.07 -18.77 -3.63
CA PHE A 197 16.68 -19.42 -4.80
C PHE A 197 17.06 -20.87 -4.45
N PRO A 198 16.84 -21.86 -5.35
CA PRO A 198 17.24 -23.24 -5.08
C PRO A 198 18.76 -23.38 -5.10
N ALA A 199 19.38 -23.52 -3.92
CA ALA A 199 20.75 -23.96 -3.81
C ALA A 199 20.84 -25.42 -4.30
N ARG A 200 21.54 -25.66 -5.41
CA ARG A 200 21.93 -27.01 -5.83
C ARG A 200 22.74 -27.66 -4.71
N THR A 201 22.14 -28.59 -3.96
CA THR A 201 22.91 -29.48 -3.10
C THR A 201 23.76 -30.39 -3.99
N ARG A 202 25.02 -30.03 -4.22
CA ARG A 202 26.04 -30.99 -4.63
C ARG A 202 26.18 -31.97 -3.48
N LYS A 203 25.68 -33.19 -3.66
CA LYS A 203 26.08 -34.33 -2.83
C LYS A 203 27.57 -34.55 -3.06
N THR A 204 28.40 -34.14 -2.11
CA THR A 204 29.75 -34.72 -1.95
C THR A 204 29.54 -36.09 -1.34
N ALA A 205 29.74 -37.14 -2.15
CA ALA A 205 29.91 -38.49 -1.65
C ALA A 205 31.28 -38.58 -0.95
N ALA A 206 31.27 -39.17 0.25
CA ALA A 206 32.44 -39.70 0.92
C ALA A 206 32.89 -41.01 0.24
#